data_AF-A0A973GD64-F1
#
_entry.id   AF-A0A973GD64-F1
#
_cell.length_a   1.000
_cell.length_b   1.000
_cell.length_c   1.000
_cell.angle_alpha   90.00
_cell.angle_beta   90.00
_cell.angle_gamma   90.00
#
_symmetry.space_group_name_H-M   'P 1'
#
loop_
_entity.id
_entity.type
_entity.pdbx_description
1 polymer ?
#
loop_
_entity_poly.entity_id
_entity_poly.type
_entity_poly.pdbx_seq_one_letter_code
_entity_poly.pdbx_strand_id
1 'polypeptide(L)'
;MEIKMRRKGEVITKDGFENRSVPTAIMPPNGLTGIDLTSYSVIFATFGRGGYEKAKALHEKAPGAIVVYKYEWRNGWGEGVLLPERFNSSRVRFYKSAKQALAEEKEAKKNAMEALRREIAEAIPGIIARMAYTNEAVEIHPNQEVYSSRSAWVVYATALEEAKEEVAKMRPIWEEWNARGLEVFHRHSEKKNPGYGSIALIIGNSEDEAEINVDHNTQAWASLRKEGENWIEVGFRVRGC
;
A
#
# COMPACT_ATOMS: atom_id res chain seq x y z
N MET A 1 -0.19 20.69 7.22
CA MET A 1 -1.56 21.22 7.38
C MET A 1 -2.08 21.78 6.07
N GLU A 2 -3.38 21.96 5.99
CA GLU A 2 -4.12 22.50 4.85
C GLU A 2 -4.82 23.80 5.27
N ILE A 3 -4.70 24.87 4.50
CA ILE A 3 -5.35 26.16 4.75
C ILE A 3 -6.29 26.49 3.60
N LYS A 4 -7.57 26.63 3.90
CA LYS A 4 -8.63 27.09 3.00
C LYS A 4 -8.86 28.59 3.18
N MET A 5 -8.95 29.31 2.08
CA MET A 5 -9.05 30.78 2.09
C MET A 5 -9.84 31.28 0.87
N ARG A 6 -10.38 32.50 0.95
CA ARG A 6 -11.10 33.13 -0.17
C ARG A 6 -10.18 34.09 -0.93
N ARG A 7 -10.09 33.93 -2.26
CA ARG A 7 -9.33 34.82 -3.15
C ARG A 7 -10.24 35.30 -4.28
N LYS A 8 -10.51 36.61 -4.36
CA LYS A 8 -11.33 37.23 -5.43
C LYS A 8 -12.67 36.52 -5.70
N GLY A 9 -13.34 36.05 -4.66
CA GLY A 9 -14.64 35.35 -4.78
C GLY A 9 -14.56 33.82 -4.88
N GLU A 10 -13.38 33.27 -5.16
CA GLU A 10 -13.13 31.82 -5.20
C GLU A 10 -12.62 31.30 -3.85
N VAL A 11 -13.01 30.08 -3.48
CA VAL A 11 -12.44 29.37 -2.33
C VAL A 11 -11.29 28.51 -2.84
N ILE A 12 -10.08 28.77 -2.35
CA ILE A 12 -8.89 28.01 -2.68
C ILE A 12 -8.35 27.31 -1.44
N THR A 13 -7.68 26.18 -1.66
CA THR A 13 -7.03 25.39 -0.62
C THR A 13 -5.52 25.30 -0.90
N LYS A 14 -4.70 25.50 0.13
CA LYS A 14 -3.24 25.36 0.04
C LYS A 14 -2.73 24.40 1.10
N ASP A 15 -1.87 23.48 0.68
CA ASP A 15 -1.24 22.50 1.53
C ASP A 15 0.26 22.83 1.76
N GLY A 16 0.87 22.03 2.62
CA GLY A 16 2.30 22.09 2.93
C GLY A 16 2.60 22.61 4.32
N PHE A 17 1.76 23.51 4.87
CA PHE A 17 2.01 24.23 6.12
C PHE A 17 2.43 23.34 7.29
N GLU A 18 3.69 23.45 7.70
CA GLU A 18 4.21 22.80 8.90
C GLU A 18 3.62 23.41 10.19
N ASN A 19 3.59 22.63 11.28
CA ASN A 19 3.07 23.07 12.58
C ASN A 19 3.75 24.34 13.10
N ARG A 20 5.07 24.45 12.91
CA ARG A 20 5.83 25.65 13.32
C ARG A 20 5.52 26.91 12.51
N SER A 21 4.92 26.77 11.33
CA SER A 21 4.59 27.87 10.41
C SER A 21 3.22 28.48 10.68
N VAL A 22 2.43 27.86 11.56
CA VAL A 22 1.07 28.30 11.87
C VAL A 22 1.04 28.85 13.30
N PRO A 23 0.57 30.09 13.50
CA PRO A 23 0.41 30.67 14.83
C PRO A 23 -0.51 29.83 15.72
N THR A 24 -0.18 29.71 17.00
CA THR A 24 -0.95 28.96 18.00
C THR A 24 -2.44 29.34 18.03
N ALA A 25 -2.76 30.62 17.78
CA ALA A 25 -4.14 31.14 17.76
C ALA A 25 -5.04 30.50 16.69
N ILE A 26 -4.46 29.88 15.65
CA ILE A 26 -5.17 29.18 14.59
C ILE A 26 -4.69 27.73 14.43
N MET A 27 -4.06 27.18 15.46
CA MET A 27 -3.67 25.78 15.46
C MET A 27 -4.92 24.91 15.63
N PRO A 28 -5.17 23.92 14.75
CA PRO A 28 -6.34 23.07 14.89
C PRO A 28 -6.30 22.24 16.19
N PRO A 29 -7.43 22.10 16.90
CA PRO A 29 -7.53 21.21 18.04
C PRO A 29 -7.77 19.75 17.61
N ASN A 30 -7.58 18.82 18.54
CA ASN A 30 -8.06 17.42 18.44
C ASN A 30 -7.59 16.66 17.19
N GLY A 31 -6.34 16.85 16.77
CA GLY A 31 -5.75 16.11 15.65
C GLY A 31 -6.31 16.49 14.27
N LEU A 32 -7.08 17.58 14.16
CA LEU A 32 -7.45 18.15 12.88
C LEU A 32 -6.22 18.76 12.21
N THR A 33 -6.23 18.83 10.87
CA THR A 33 -5.11 19.36 10.09
C THR A 33 -5.52 20.41 9.06
N GLY A 34 -6.81 20.71 8.95
CA GLY A 34 -7.38 21.74 8.09
C GLY A 34 -7.78 23.00 8.86
N ILE A 35 -7.40 24.16 8.33
CA ILE A 35 -7.72 25.49 8.86
C ILE A 35 -8.54 26.23 7.79
N ASP A 36 -9.72 26.69 8.13
CA ASP A 36 -10.59 27.47 7.24
C ASP A 36 -10.61 28.94 7.65
N LEU A 37 -10.00 29.76 6.80
CA LEU A 37 -9.89 31.21 6.93
C LEU A 37 -10.82 31.96 5.96
N THR A 38 -11.79 31.28 5.33
CA THR A 38 -12.70 31.91 4.33
C THR A 38 -13.59 33.02 4.91
N SER A 39 -13.72 33.07 6.24
CA SER A 39 -14.37 34.16 6.99
C SER A 39 -13.57 35.48 6.98
N TYR A 40 -12.29 35.45 6.60
CA TYR A 40 -11.40 36.61 6.64
C TYR A 40 -10.94 37.02 5.24
N SER A 41 -10.50 38.27 5.13
CA SER A 41 -9.68 38.72 4.01
C SER A 41 -8.29 38.11 4.14
N VAL A 42 -7.93 37.23 3.20
CA VAL A 42 -6.63 36.56 3.18
C VAL A 42 -5.85 37.00 1.95
N ILE A 43 -4.59 37.39 2.16
CA ILE A 43 -3.63 37.63 1.08
C ILE A 43 -2.68 36.45 1.04
N PHE A 44 -2.78 35.66 -0.03
CA PHE A 44 -1.79 34.61 -0.31
C PHE A 44 -0.67 35.19 -1.16
N ALA A 45 0.57 35.13 -0.66
CA ALA A 45 1.74 35.68 -1.36
C ALA A 45 2.91 34.69 -1.37
N THR A 46 3.58 34.59 -2.51
CA THR A 46 4.82 33.81 -2.65
C THR A 46 5.96 34.77 -2.91
N PHE A 47 7.02 34.65 -2.13
CA PHE A 47 8.19 35.51 -2.19
C PHE A 47 9.45 34.69 -2.54
N GLY A 48 10.45 35.33 -3.15
CA GLY A 48 11.80 34.77 -3.19
C GLY A 48 12.51 34.89 -1.84
N ARG A 49 13.84 34.91 -1.84
CA ARG A 49 14.65 35.13 -0.63
C ARG A 49 14.22 36.39 0.13
N GLY A 50 14.33 36.32 1.46
CA GLY A 50 13.92 37.39 2.39
C GLY A 50 12.39 37.57 2.48
N GLY A 51 11.62 36.54 2.14
CA GLY A 51 10.17 36.66 2.06
C GLY A 51 9.45 36.89 3.39
N TYR A 52 10.04 36.55 4.53
CA TYR A 52 9.45 36.89 5.84
C TYR A 52 9.29 38.41 6.02
N GLU A 53 10.36 39.19 5.79
CA GLU A 53 10.32 40.65 5.89
C GLU A 53 9.35 41.26 4.87
N LYS A 54 9.29 40.68 3.67
CA LYS A 54 8.32 41.11 2.64
C LYS A 54 6.87 40.81 3.05
N ALA A 55 6.63 39.65 3.67
CA ALA A 55 5.33 39.30 4.22
C ALA A 55 4.93 40.25 5.35
N LYS A 56 5.87 40.62 6.22
CA LYS A 56 5.66 41.59 7.30
C LYS A 56 5.34 42.98 6.76
N ALA A 57 6.11 43.50 5.80
CA ALA A 57 5.83 44.77 5.16
C ALA A 57 4.49 44.79 4.41
N LEU A 58 4.09 43.64 3.84
CA LEU A 58 2.76 43.48 3.23
C LEU A 58 1.64 43.49 4.28
N HIS A 59 1.87 42.84 5.42
CA HIS A 59 0.94 42.81 6.55
C HIS A 59 0.75 44.21 7.17
N GLU A 60 1.82 45.00 7.30
CA GLU A 60 1.75 46.41 7.74
C GLU A 60 0.94 47.30 6.79
N LYS A 61 1.02 47.06 5.46
CA LYS A 61 0.22 47.78 4.45
C LYS A 61 -1.24 47.32 4.40
N ALA A 62 -1.54 46.13 4.93
CA ALA A 62 -2.87 45.54 4.95
C ALA A 62 -3.21 45.02 6.36
N PRO A 63 -3.29 45.89 7.38
CA PRO A 63 -3.32 45.49 8.80
C PRO A 63 -4.59 44.74 9.21
N GLY A 64 -5.63 44.75 8.37
CA GLY A 64 -6.88 43.99 8.58
C GLY A 64 -6.91 42.62 7.90
N ALA A 65 -5.91 42.28 7.08
CA ALA A 65 -5.86 41.02 6.34
C ALA A 65 -4.95 40.00 7.04
N ILE A 66 -5.27 38.72 6.87
CA ILE A 66 -4.35 37.63 7.20
C ILE A 66 -3.40 37.47 6.01
N VAL A 67 -2.10 37.45 6.25
CA VAL A 67 -1.11 37.18 5.20
C VAL A 67 -0.64 35.74 5.34
N VAL A 68 -1.03 34.90 4.39
CA VAL A 68 -0.51 33.53 4.26
C VAL A 68 0.59 33.57 3.21
N TYR A 69 1.80 33.18 3.56
CA TYR A 69 2.95 33.36 2.68
C TYR A 69 3.83 32.13 2.56
N LYS A 70 4.46 32.00 1.39
CA LYS A 70 5.60 31.10 1.14
C LYS A 70 6.80 31.93 0.73
N TYR A 71 7.99 31.51 1.12
CA TYR A 71 9.23 32.19 0.77
C TYR A 71 10.35 31.22 0.48
N GLU A 72 11.25 31.59 -0.42
CA GLU A 72 12.43 30.78 -0.72
C GLU A 72 13.46 30.85 0.42
N TRP A 73 13.92 29.69 0.86
CA TRP A 73 14.97 29.50 1.86
C TRP A 73 16.15 28.70 1.28
N ARG A 74 17.29 28.65 1.99
CA ARG A 74 18.56 28.09 1.46
C ARG A 74 18.42 26.72 0.78
N ASN A 75 17.57 25.84 1.32
CA ASN A 75 17.38 24.47 0.83
C ASN A 75 15.91 24.13 0.51
N GLY A 76 15.10 25.12 0.11
CA GLY A 76 13.70 24.86 -0.24
C GLY A 76 12.78 26.04 0.02
N TRP A 77 11.56 25.75 0.45
CA TRP A 77 10.54 26.75 0.73
C TRP A 77 10.23 26.79 2.22
N GLY A 78 10.20 27.99 2.79
CA GLY A 78 9.57 28.29 4.07
C GLY A 78 8.15 28.80 3.85
N GLU A 79 7.35 28.76 4.90
CA GLU A 79 5.97 29.23 4.87
C GLU A 79 5.54 29.75 6.23
N GLY A 80 4.51 30.57 6.25
CA GLY A 80 3.99 31.14 7.48
C GLY A 80 2.64 31.83 7.32
N VAL A 81 2.06 32.22 8.46
CA VAL A 81 0.83 32.99 8.54
C VAL A 81 1.02 34.17 9.50
N LEU A 82 0.74 35.38 9.04
CA LEU A 82 0.70 36.59 9.88
C LEU A 82 -0.77 36.98 10.12
N LEU A 83 -1.11 37.15 11.41
CA LEU A 83 -2.45 37.50 11.86
C LEU A 83 -2.54 39.00 12.16
N PRO A 84 -3.67 39.66 11.88
CA PRO A 84 -3.88 41.07 12.25
C PRO A 84 -3.93 41.25 13.78
N GLU A 85 -3.63 42.44 14.30
CA GLU A 85 -3.61 42.69 15.76
C GLU A 85 -4.96 42.38 16.44
N ARG A 86 -6.08 42.73 15.78
CA ARG A 86 -7.45 42.48 16.27
C ARG A 86 -8.00 41.14 15.79
N PHE A 87 -7.15 40.13 15.64
CA PHE A 87 -7.54 38.82 15.20
C PHE A 87 -8.51 38.16 16.21
N ASN A 88 -9.69 37.76 15.73
CA ASN A 88 -10.67 37.05 16.54
C ASN A 88 -10.67 35.57 16.15
N SER A 89 -10.05 34.69 16.94
CA SER A 89 -9.93 33.24 16.63
C SER A 89 -11.25 32.49 16.50
N SER A 90 -12.35 32.98 17.10
CA SER A 90 -13.66 32.32 17.06
C SER A 90 -14.28 32.21 15.67
N ARG A 91 -13.79 32.99 14.68
CA ARG A 91 -14.29 32.92 13.30
C ARG A 91 -13.50 31.96 12.41
N VAL A 92 -12.43 31.36 12.92
CA VAL A 92 -11.71 30.26 12.25
C VAL A 92 -12.49 28.98 12.45
N ARG A 93 -12.61 28.20 11.39
CA ARG A 93 -13.17 26.85 11.46
C ARG A 93 -12.05 25.85 11.23
N PHE A 94 -12.14 24.70 11.87
CA PHE A 94 -11.21 23.60 11.68
C PHE A 94 -11.94 22.44 11.02
N TYR A 95 -11.24 21.72 10.15
CA TYR A 95 -11.83 20.60 9.42
C TYR A 95 -10.79 19.52 9.16
N LYS A 96 -11.29 18.33 8.81
CA LYS A 96 -10.46 17.21 8.38
C LYS A 96 -9.93 17.50 6.97
N SER A 97 -8.61 17.63 6.83
CA SER A 97 -8.01 17.90 5.50
C SER A 97 -8.22 16.72 4.55
N ALA A 98 -8.10 16.97 3.25
CA ALA A 98 -8.21 15.88 2.26
C ALA A 98 -7.13 14.80 2.48
N LYS A 99 -5.90 15.22 2.82
CA LYS A 99 -4.81 14.28 3.15
C LYS A 99 -5.11 13.44 4.39
N GLN A 100 -5.69 14.05 5.42
CA GLN A 100 -6.09 13.34 6.63
C GLN A 100 -7.20 12.33 6.36
N ALA A 101 -8.26 12.74 5.62
CA ALA A 101 -9.34 11.84 5.25
C ALA A 101 -8.83 10.64 4.45
N LEU A 102 -7.94 10.86 3.47
CA LEU A 102 -7.33 9.80 2.68
C LEU A 102 -6.45 8.86 3.54
N ALA A 103 -5.69 9.40 4.48
CA ALA A 103 -4.86 8.60 5.38
C ALA A 103 -5.71 7.71 6.30
N GLU A 104 -6.79 8.27 6.86
CA GLU A 104 -7.74 7.51 7.69
C GLU A 104 -8.47 6.43 6.87
N GLU A 105 -8.88 6.71 5.64
CA GLU A 105 -9.49 5.71 4.75
C GLU A 105 -8.52 4.56 4.45
N LYS A 106 -7.25 4.87 4.13
CA LYS A 106 -6.21 3.87 3.89
C LYS A 106 -5.95 3.01 5.12
N GLU A 107 -5.89 3.61 6.30
CA GLU A 107 -5.70 2.88 7.55
C GLU A 107 -6.92 2.02 7.89
N ALA A 108 -8.13 2.51 7.66
CA ALA A 108 -9.37 1.74 7.83
C ALA A 108 -9.40 0.53 6.88
N LYS A 109 -9.04 0.71 5.60
CA LYS A 109 -8.92 -0.38 4.62
C LYS A 109 -7.89 -1.42 5.05
N LYS A 110 -6.70 -0.98 5.49
CA LYS A 110 -5.65 -1.86 5.99
C LYS A 110 -6.11 -2.66 7.21
N ASN A 111 -6.80 -2.02 8.15
CA ASN A 111 -7.33 -2.69 9.34
C ASN A 111 -8.42 -3.70 8.99
N ALA A 112 -9.32 -3.37 8.06
CA ALA A 112 -10.34 -4.29 7.56
C ALA A 112 -9.72 -5.51 6.86
N MET A 113 -8.72 -5.29 6.00
CA MET A 113 -7.98 -6.37 5.34
C MET A 113 -7.22 -7.26 6.33
N GLU A 114 -6.58 -6.68 7.35
CA GLU A 114 -5.88 -7.45 8.37
C GLU A 114 -6.86 -8.27 9.24
N ALA A 115 -8.05 -7.72 9.53
CA ALA A 115 -9.11 -8.46 10.21
C ALA A 115 -9.59 -9.65 9.36
N LEU A 116 -9.88 -9.42 8.07
CA LEU A 116 -10.27 -10.48 7.13
C LEU A 116 -9.18 -11.55 6.99
N ARG A 117 -7.90 -11.15 6.91
CA ARG A 117 -6.77 -12.09 6.83
C ARG A 117 -6.74 -13.04 8.02
N ARG A 118 -6.97 -12.52 9.23
CA ARG A 118 -7.01 -13.33 10.46
C ARG A 118 -8.20 -14.26 10.47
N GLU A 119 -9.38 -13.75 10.12
CA GLU A 119 -10.61 -14.54 10.02
C GLU A 119 -10.45 -15.72 9.04
N ILE A 120 -9.87 -15.47 7.86
CA ILE A 120 -9.55 -16.51 6.86
C ILE A 120 -8.57 -17.54 7.42
N ALA A 121 -7.48 -17.08 8.06
CA ALA A 121 -6.46 -17.97 8.63
C ALA A 121 -6.99 -18.85 9.76
N GLU A 122 -7.96 -18.36 10.54
CA GLU A 122 -8.62 -19.13 11.60
C GLU A 122 -9.66 -20.11 11.03
N ALA A 123 -10.41 -19.69 10.01
CA ALA A 123 -11.52 -20.48 9.47
C ALA A 123 -11.09 -21.58 8.50
N ILE A 124 -9.97 -21.41 7.79
CA ILE A 124 -9.52 -22.32 6.73
C ILE A 124 -8.21 -22.98 7.15
N PRO A 125 -8.21 -24.26 7.57
CA PRO A 125 -6.98 -24.93 7.99
C PRO A 125 -6.05 -25.25 6.82
N GLY A 126 -4.74 -25.26 7.11
CA GLY A 126 -3.70 -25.68 6.17
C GLY A 126 -3.37 -24.66 5.08
N ILE A 127 -3.66 -23.38 5.31
CA ILE A 127 -3.36 -22.28 4.37
C ILE A 127 -2.44 -21.24 4.99
N ILE A 128 -1.87 -20.38 4.14
CA ILE A 128 -1.14 -19.18 4.50
C ILE A 128 -1.89 -17.98 3.90
N ALA A 129 -2.36 -17.07 4.74
CA ALA A 129 -3.06 -15.85 4.32
C ALA A 129 -2.15 -14.61 4.49
N ARG A 130 -2.03 -13.81 3.42
CA ARG A 130 -1.20 -12.60 3.32
C ARG A 130 -2.03 -11.44 2.78
N MET A 131 -1.62 -10.20 3.03
CA MET A 131 -2.25 -9.04 2.38
C MET A 131 -1.60 -8.78 1.03
N ALA A 132 -2.38 -8.81 -0.06
CA ALA A 132 -1.93 -8.35 -1.37
C ALA A 132 -2.28 -6.87 -1.56
N TYR A 133 -1.33 -5.99 -1.22
CA TYR A 133 -1.53 -4.54 -1.27
C TYR A 133 -1.84 -3.99 -2.67
N THR A 134 -1.49 -4.70 -3.74
CA THR A 134 -1.80 -4.29 -5.13
C THR A 134 -3.23 -4.62 -5.55
N ASN A 135 -3.84 -5.65 -4.94
CA ASN A 135 -5.15 -6.17 -5.36
C ASN A 135 -6.27 -5.79 -4.37
N GLU A 136 -5.94 -5.05 -3.31
CA GLU A 136 -6.86 -4.74 -2.19
C GLU A 136 -7.60 -5.98 -1.66
N ALA A 137 -6.90 -7.13 -1.63
CA ALA A 137 -7.46 -8.44 -1.28
C ALA A 137 -6.52 -9.22 -0.35
N VAL A 138 -7.06 -10.26 0.29
CA VAL A 138 -6.27 -11.27 1.00
C VAL A 138 -5.82 -12.33 0.00
N GLU A 139 -4.51 -12.54 -0.04
CA GLU A 139 -3.84 -13.56 -0.84
C GLU A 139 -3.70 -14.84 -0.03
N ILE A 140 -4.15 -15.96 -0.59
CA ILE A 140 -4.25 -17.25 0.09
C ILE A 140 -3.45 -18.30 -0.68
N HIS A 141 -2.55 -18.96 0.02
CA HIS A 141 -1.73 -20.07 -0.48
C HIS A 141 -1.97 -21.33 0.35
N PRO A 142 -1.71 -22.54 -0.18
CA PRO A 142 -1.62 -23.73 0.65
C PRO A 142 -0.38 -23.63 1.57
N ASN A 143 -0.47 -24.17 2.78
CA ASN A 143 0.68 -24.39 3.64
C ASN A 143 1.32 -25.74 3.32
N GLN A 144 2.08 -25.78 2.22
CA GLN A 144 2.64 -27.01 1.63
C GLN A 144 4.10 -26.81 1.22
N GLU A 145 4.82 -27.92 1.03
CA GLU A 145 6.22 -27.92 0.61
C GLU A 145 6.36 -27.54 -0.86
N VAL A 146 5.44 -28.01 -1.71
CA VAL A 146 5.40 -27.65 -3.12
C VAL A 146 4.58 -26.37 -3.31
N TYR A 147 5.13 -25.42 -4.05
CA TYR A 147 4.46 -24.15 -4.32
C TYR A 147 4.67 -23.68 -5.75
N SER A 148 3.71 -22.95 -6.29
CA SER A 148 3.89 -22.19 -7.53
C SER A 148 3.76 -20.70 -7.27
N SER A 149 4.60 -19.89 -7.94
CA SER A 149 4.52 -18.43 -7.92
C SER A 149 3.58 -17.87 -8.99
N ARG A 150 2.93 -18.72 -9.80
CA ARG A 150 1.97 -18.27 -10.81
C ARG A 150 0.67 -17.81 -10.17
N SER A 151 0.08 -16.74 -10.69
CA SER A 151 -1.17 -16.16 -10.18
C SER A 151 -2.34 -17.15 -10.13
N ALA A 152 -2.39 -18.11 -11.06
CA ALA A 152 -3.40 -19.17 -11.08
C ALA A 152 -3.30 -20.17 -9.92
N TRP A 153 -2.19 -20.17 -9.16
CA TRP A 153 -1.99 -21.01 -7.98
C TRP A 153 -2.57 -20.39 -6.70
N VAL A 154 -2.91 -19.11 -6.76
CA VAL A 154 -3.19 -18.28 -5.60
C VAL A 154 -4.66 -17.87 -5.61
N VAL A 155 -5.30 -17.94 -4.44
CA VAL A 155 -6.66 -17.42 -4.28
C VAL A 155 -6.57 -16.00 -3.75
N TYR A 156 -7.28 -15.06 -4.38
CA TYR A 156 -7.48 -13.71 -3.87
C TYR A 156 -8.92 -13.59 -3.40
N ALA A 157 -9.12 -13.13 -2.17
CA ALA A 157 -10.45 -12.99 -1.59
C ALA A 157 -10.62 -11.63 -0.88
N THR A 158 -11.81 -11.07 -1.02
CA THR A 158 -12.26 -9.84 -0.36
C THR A 158 -13.30 -10.11 0.73
N ALA A 159 -13.75 -11.36 0.87
CA ALA A 159 -14.64 -11.83 1.93
C ALA A 159 -14.34 -13.28 2.34
N LEU A 160 -14.76 -13.66 3.55
CA LEU A 160 -14.53 -15.01 4.09
C LEU A 160 -15.21 -16.11 3.26
N GLU A 161 -16.45 -15.93 2.83
CA GLU A 161 -17.20 -16.96 2.10
C GLU A 161 -16.63 -17.19 0.70
N GLU A 162 -16.20 -16.10 0.03
CA GLU A 162 -15.43 -16.17 -1.22
C GLU A 162 -14.14 -16.97 -1.02
N ALA A 163 -13.39 -16.68 0.05
CA ALA A 163 -12.17 -17.42 0.39
C ALA A 163 -12.44 -18.92 0.59
N LYS A 164 -13.51 -19.28 1.32
CA LYS A 164 -13.87 -20.69 1.55
C LYS A 164 -14.21 -21.41 0.25
N GLU A 165 -15.02 -20.79 -0.60
CA GLU A 165 -15.44 -21.37 -1.88
C GLU A 165 -14.26 -21.57 -2.82
N GLU A 166 -13.45 -20.54 -3.03
CA GLU A 166 -12.31 -20.60 -3.96
C GLU A 166 -11.19 -21.51 -3.44
N VAL A 167 -10.93 -21.52 -2.12
CA VAL A 167 -10.01 -22.50 -1.53
C VAL A 167 -10.54 -23.92 -1.69
N ALA A 168 -11.84 -24.17 -1.55
CA ALA A 168 -12.41 -25.49 -1.75
C ALA A 168 -12.22 -26.00 -3.19
N LYS A 169 -12.30 -25.11 -4.19
CA LYS A 169 -12.02 -25.41 -5.60
C LYS A 169 -10.54 -25.68 -5.85
N MET A 170 -9.65 -24.90 -5.24
CA MET A 170 -8.20 -24.99 -5.46
C MET A 170 -7.52 -26.11 -4.67
N ARG A 171 -8.08 -26.51 -3.53
CA ARG A 171 -7.47 -27.47 -2.61
C ARG A 171 -7.13 -28.82 -3.26
N PRO A 172 -8.00 -29.46 -4.07
CA PRO A 172 -7.65 -30.70 -4.76
C PRO A 172 -6.43 -30.54 -5.69
N ILE A 173 -6.31 -29.39 -6.36
CA ILE A 173 -5.18 -29.08 -7.25
C ILE A 173 -3.90 -28.94 -6.43
N TRP A 174 -3.95 -28.20 -5.32
CA TRP A 174 -2.82 -28.04 -4.40
C TRP A 174 -2.34 -29.38 -3.84
N GLU A 175 -3.27 -30.22 -3.36
CA GLU A 175 -2.97 -31.54 -2.81
C GLU A 175 -2.38 -32.50 -3.84
N GLU A 176 -2.95 -32.58 -5.05
CA GLU A 176 -2.43 -33.39 -6.16
C GLU A 176 -0.97 -33.02 -6.48
N TRP A 177 -0.71 -31.73 -6.67
CA TRP A 177 0.60 -31.24 -7.06
C TRP A 177 1.61 -31.26 -5.92
N ASN A 178 1.18 -31.14 -4.66
CA ASN A 178 2.06 -31.37 -3.53
C ASN A 178 2.52 -32.83 -3.48
N ALA A 179 1.61 -33.79 -3.64
CA ALA A 179 1.96 -35.20 -3.68
C ALA A 179 2.89 -35.53 -4.88
N ARG A 180 2.51 -35.09 -6.08
CA ARG A 180 3.30 -35.33 -7.30
C ARG A 180 4.66 -34.65 -7.25
N GLY A 181 4.69 -33.39 -6.81
CA GLY A 181 5.90 -32.60 -6.66
C GLY A 181 6.91 -33.25 -5.72
N LEU A 182 6.44 -33.72 -4.57
CA LEU A 182 7.26 -34.45 -3.59
C LEU A 182 7.78 -35.77 -4.15
N GLU A 183 6.97 -36.52 -4.90
CA GLU A 183 7.41 -37.78 -5.50
C GLU A 183 8.58 -37.54 -6.46
N VAL A 184 8.43 -36.62 -7.41
CA VAL A 184 9.47 -36.28 -8.38
C VAL A 184 10.70 -35.74 -7.66
N PHE A 185 10.51 -34.82 -6.71
CA PHE A 185 11.59 -34.26 -5.92
C PHE A 185 12.39 -35.37 -5.24
N HIS A 186 11.74 -36.27 -4.50
CA HIS A 186 12.42 -37.35 -3.78
C HIS A 186 13.16 -38.34 -4.69
N ARG A 187 12.66 -38.61 -5.90
CA ARG A 187 13.35 -39.46 -6.88
C ARG A 187 14.68 -38.87 -7.34
N HIS A 188 14.76 -37.55 -7.47
CA HIS A 188 15.92 -36.84 -8.00
C HIS A 188 16.88 -36.30 -6.93
N SER A 189 16.38 -36.01 -5.73
CA SER A 189 17.14 -35.28 -4.70
C SER A 189 17.66 -36.14 -3.54
N GLU A 190 17.38 -37.45 -3.54
CA GLU A 190 17.63 -38.35 -2.39
C GLU A 190 17.05 -37.82 -1.06
N LYS A 191 15.98 -37.01 -1.11
CA LYS A 191 15.41 -36.28 0.05
C LYS A 191 16.33 -35.22 0.67
N LYS A 192 17.41 -34.85 0.00
CA LYS A 192 18.19 -33.66 0.36
C LYS A 192 17.59 -32.50 -0.41
N ASN A 193 17.26 -31.42 0.27
CA ASN A 193 16.96 -30.15 -0.39
C ASN A 193 18.20 -29.26 -0.30
N PRO A 194 19.19 -29.42 -1.21
CA PRO A 194 20.35 -28.55 -1.25
C PRO A 194 19.89 -27.16 -1.72
N GLY A 195 19.46 -26.35 -0.76
CA GLY A 195 18.90 -25.02 -1.00
C GLY A 195 17.80 -24.72 0.00
N TYR A 196 17.87 -23.55 0.63
CA TYR A 196 16.79 -23.07 1.47
C TYR A 196 15.56 -22.78 0.61
N GLY A 197 14.44 -23.49 0.80
CA GLY A 197 13.16 -23.09 0.21
C GLY A 197 12.16 -24.21 -0.03
N SER A 198 10.90 -23.82 -0.25
CA SER A 198 9.83 -24.67 -0.77
C SER A 198 10.19 -25.21 -2.17
N ILE A 199 9.65 -26.37 -2.54
CA ILE A 199 9.82 -27.02 -3.85
C ILE A 199 9.05 -26.23 -4.90
N ALA A 200 9.75 -25.57 -5.82
CA ALA A 200 9.12 -24.73 -6.82
C ALA A 200 8.47 -25.56 -7.94
N LEU A 201 7.23 -25.24 -8.27
CA LEU A 201 6.44 -25.78 -9.37
C LEU A 201 6.16 -24.68 -10.40
N ILE A 202 6.45 -24.95 -11.66
CA ILE A 202 6.02 -24.14 -12.79
C ILE A 202 5.04 -24.98 -13.61
N ILE A 203 3.76 -24.64 -13.57
CA ILE A 203 2.79 -25.19 -14.53
C ILE A 203 2.93 -24.37 -15.82
N GLY A 204 3.09 -25.03 -16.96
CA GLY A 204 3.21 -24.40 -18.28
C GLY A 204 2.00 -23.56 -18.66
N ASN A 205 2.06 -22.92 -19.84
CA ASN A 205 0.91 -22.18 -20.36
C ASN A 205 -0.16 -23.12 -20.94
N SER A 206 0.23 -24.32 -21.35
CA SER A 206 -0.65 -25.46 -21.51
C SER A 206 -0.81 -26.15 -20.15
N GLU A 207 -2.03 -26.55 -19.79
CA GLU A 207 -2.31 -27.35 -18.58
C GLU A 207 -1.69 -28.76 -18.63
N ASP A 208 -0.93 -29.06 -19.68
CA ASP A 208 -0.34 -30.35 -19.98
C ASP A 208 1.17 -30.40 -19.76
N GLU A 209 1.82 -29.31 -19.36
CA GLU A 209 3.25 -29.30 -19.04
C GLU A 209 3.49 -28.71 -17.66
N ALA A 210 4.46 -29.27 -16.93
CA ALA A 210 4.90 -28.72 -15.66
C ALA A 210 6.38 -28.98 -15.42
N GLU A 211 7.00 -28.18 -14.56
CA GLU A 211 8.38 -28.36 -14.14
C GLU A 211 8.49 -28.27 -12.61
N ILE A 212 9.24 -29.18 -12.02
CA ILE A 212 9.50 -29.22 -10.59
C ILE A 212 10.99 -28.98 -10.37
N ASN A 213 11.33 -28.00 -9.53
CA ASN A 213 12.71 -27.76 -9.13
C ASN A 213 13.15 -28.85 -8.16
N VAL A 214 14.14 -29.65 -8.55
CA VAL A 214 14.65 -30.78 -7.77
C VAL A 214 15.98 -30.50 -7.08
N ASP A 215 16.65 -29.43 -7.48
CA ASP A 215 17.83 -28.86 -6.80
C ASP A 215 17.85 -27.34 -7.05
N HIS A 216 17.78 -26.57 -5.96
CA HIS A 216 17.75 -25.12 -6.06
C HIS A 216 19.13 -24.52 -6.34
N ASN A 217 20.18 -25.11 -5.78
CA ASN A 217 21.55 -24.62 -5.93
C ASN A 217 22.04 -24.75 -7.38
N THR A 218 21.71 -25.88 -8.03
CA THR A 218 22.09 -26.12 -9.43
C THR A 218 21.02 -25.69 -10.42
N GLN A 219 19.86 -25.22 -9.93
CA GLN A 219 18.70 -24.93 -10.77
C GLN A 219 18.34 -26.13 -11.65
N ALA A 220 18.31 -27.33 -11.08
CA ALA A 220 17.87 -28.53 -11.77
C ALA A 220 16.35 -28.66 -11.72
N TRP A 221 15.76 -29.00 -12.87
CA TRP A 221 14.32 -29.10 -13.06
C TRP A 221 13.97 -30.41 -13.76
N ALA A 222 12.99 -31.13 -13.21
CA ALA A 222 12.35 -32.26 -13.86
C ALA A 222 11.10 -31.77 -14.61
N SER A 223 10.98 -32.13 -15.88
CA SER A 223 9.86 -31.74 -16.74
C SER A 223 8.83 -32.86 -16.83
N LEU A 224 7.57 -32.53 -16.59
CA LEU A 224 6.43 -33.40 -16.67
C LEU A 224 5.54 -33.00 -17.84
N ARG A 225 4.97 -34.00 -18.52
CA ARG A 225 3.94 -33.81 -19.54
C ARG A 225 2.73 -34.70 -19.24
N LYS A 226 1.54 -34.18 -19.48
CA LYS A 226 0.29 -34.92 -19.38
C LYS A 226 0.07 -35.73 -20.67
N GLU A 227 -0.10 -37.04 -20.53
CA GLU A 227 -0.48 -37.96 -21.60
C GLU A 227 -1.77 -38.69 -21.19
N GLY A 228 -2.90 -38.24 -21.72
CA GLY A 228 -4.22 -38.69 -21.28
C GLY A 228 -4.52 -38.22 -19.85
N GLU A 229 -4.78 -39.17 -18.95
CA GLU A 229 -4.99 -38.89 -17.52
C GLU A 229 -3.69 -38.96 -16.70
N ASN A 230 -2.58 -39.40 -17.30
CA ASN A 230 -1.33 -39.64 -16.59
C ASN A 230 -0.34 -38.49 -16.81
N TRP A 231 0.47 -38.22 -15.79
CA TRP A 231 1.62 -37.33 -15.90
C TRP A 231 2.88 -38.17 -15.97
N ILE A 232 3.65 -37.98 -17.05
CA ILE A 232 4.91 -38.68 -17.27
C ILE A 232 6.08 -37.69 -17.24
N GLU A 233 7.23 -38.16 -16.76
CA GLU A 233 8.46 -37.39 -16.80
C GLU A 233 9.08 -37.51 -18.20
N VAL A 234 9.25 -36.37 -18.86
CA VAL A 234 9.68 -36.31 -20.27
C VAL A 234 11.06 -35.69 -20.45
N GLY A 235 11.66 -35.16 -19.38
CA GLY A 235 12.98 -34.57 -19.46
C GLY A 235 13.52 -34.08 -18.13
N PHE A 236 14.81 -33.83 -18.13
CA PHE A 236 15.56 -33.26 -17.02
C PHE A 236 16.50 -32.19 -17.57
N ARG A 237 16.53 -31.02 -16.92
CA ARG A 237 17.41 -29.93 -17.33
C ARG A 237 18.04 -29.22 -16.15
N VAL A 238 19.28 -28.78 -16.33
CA VAL A 238 19.97 -27.89 -15.41
C VAL A 238 20.00 -26.52 -16.08
N ARG A 239 19.32 -25.52 -15.51
CA ARG A 239 19.39 -24.15 -16.03
C ARG A 239 20.72 -23.58 -15.58
N GLY A 240 21.71 -23.53 -16.48
CA GLY A 240 22.99 -22.89 -16.19
C GLY A 240 22.77 -21.46 -15.70
N CYS A 241 23.36 -21.13 -14.55
CA CYS A 241 23.41 -19.77 -14.00
C CYS A 241 24.23 -18.83 -14.89
#